data_AF-A0A519UYI2-F1
#
_entry.id   AF-A0A519UYI2-F1
#
_cell.length_a   1.000
_cell.length_b   1.000
_cell.length_c   1.000
_cell.angle_alpha   90.00
_cell.angle_beta   90.00
_cell.angle_gamma   90.00
#
_symmetry.space_group_name_H-M   'P 1'
#
loop_
_entity.id
_entity.type
_entity.pdbx_description
1 polymer ?
#
loop_
_entity_poly.entity_id
_entity_poly.type
_entity_poly.pdbx_seq_one_letter_code
_entity_poly.pdbx_strand_id
1 'polypeptide(L)'
;MNRIFFGLLLIVGLGSCSVNKQAQQIKALEKCDYRLLDATNISVAGTDIQKLIKGNNIDLTGLPSLALGYLRKDIPLRANLNLEISNPSNTLAAINNFDYIILINKQEIANGTVDQRVSIEAGQTTRVPVQLNTNIYKFLVDGTVMSDITEFLKANSSGTEKKGMVTLKIRPSIMVGGGLVKYPGYITIDKEISSKILL
;
A
#
# COMPACT_ATOMS: atom_id res chain seq x y z
N MET A 1 42.04 42.52 21.90
CA MET A 1 42.08 41.54 20.79
C MET A 1 41.78 40.16 21.35
N ASN A 2 40.78 39.49 20.80
CA ASN A 2 40.50 38.04 20.88
C ASN A 2 40.06 37.41 22.21
N ARG A 3 38.78 37.53 22.58
CA ARG A 3 38.11 36.55 23.47
C ARG A 3 36.62 36.23 23.19
N ILE A 4 36.02 36.76 22.13
CA ILE A 4 34.56 36.66 21.92
C ILE A 4 34.19 35.62 20.82
N PHE A 5 35.15 35.00 20.15
CA PHE A 5 34.90 34.20 18.95
C PHE A 5 34.70 32.68 19.16
N PHE A 6 34.34 32.23 20.37
CA PHE A 6 34.22 30.78 20.69
C PHE A 6 32.82 30.34 21.14
N GLY A 7 31.78 31.14 20.88
CA GLY A 7 30.40 30.89 21.34
C GLY A 7 29.38 30.52 20.28
N LEU A 8 29.75 30.42 18.99
CA LEU A 8 28.79 30.32 17.87
C LEU A 8 28.92 29.04 17.02
N LEU A 9 29.44 27.95 17.58
CA LEU A 9 29.61 26.67 16.85
C LEU A 9 28.95 25.46 17.55
N LEU A 10 27.90 25.69 18.36
CA LEU A 10 27.27 24.61 19.15
C LEU A 10 25.76 24.42 18.91
N ILE A 11 25.14 25.16 18.00
CA ILE A 11 23.67 25.11 17.79
C ILE A 11 23.25 24.27 16.58
N VAL A 12 24.17 23.82 15.71
CA VAL A 12 23.82 23.09 14.46
C VAL A 12 23.66 21.56 14.66
N GLY A 13 23.93 21.02 15.86
CA GLY A 13 23.98 19.57 16.10
C GLY A 13 22.65 18.87 16.44
N LEU A 14 21.58 19.59 16.78
CA LEU A 14 20.40 18.98 17.41
C LEU A 14 19.37 18.38 16.42
N GLY A 15 19.40 18.78 15.14
CA GLY A 15 18.46 18.31 14.12
C GLY A 15 18.85 17.00 13.42
N SER A 16 20.14 16.63 13.44
CA SER A 16 20.64 15.47 12.68
C SER A 16 20.32 14.13 13.35
N CYS A 17 20.20 14.10 14.69
CA CYS A 17 19.91 12.87 15.43
C CYS A 17 18.50 12.34 15.18
N SER A 18 17.49 13.20 15.06
CA SER A 18 16.09 12.77 14.87
C SER A 18 15.81 12.28 13.46
N VAL A 19 16.40 12.91 12.45
CA VAL A 19 16.30 12.49 11.05
C VAL A 19 17.00 11.16 10.84
N ASN A 20 18.20 10.99 11.40
CA ASN A 20 18.95 9.73 11.28
C ASN A 20 18.19 8.56 11.93
N LYS A 21 17.57 8.77 13.10
CA LYS A 21 16.71 7.77 13.75
C LYS A 21 15.50 7.39 12.88
N GLN A 22 14.80 8.36 12.30
CA GLN A 22 13.67 8.08 11.40
C GLN A 22 14.09 7.33 10.14
N ALA A 23 15.24 7.68 9.56
CA ALA A 23 15.79 6.96 8.43
C ALA A 23 16.15 5.50 8.78
N GLN A 24 16.72 5.26 9.97
CA GLN A 24 16.96 3.91 10.49
C GLN A 24 15.65 3.13 10.68
N GLN A 25 14.60 3.79 11.18
CA GLN A 25 13.27 3.17 11.35
C GLN A 25 12.65 2.74 10.01
N ILE A 26 12.79 3.56 8.97
CA ILE A 26 12.34 3.19 7.61
C ILE A 26 13.18 2.04 7.05
N LYS A 27 14.50 2.05 7.24
CA LYS A 27 15.36 0.93 6.83
C LYS A 27 15.03 -0.36 7.56
N ALA A 28 14.56 -0.30 8.80
CA ALA A 28 14.06 -1.47 9.52
C ALA A 28 12.73 -1.93 8.91
N LEU A 29 11.84 -1.01 8.55
CA LEU A 29 10.58 -1.30 7.85
C LEU A 29 10.79 -1.98 6.49
N GLU A 30 11.80 -1.57 5.73
CA GLU A 30 12.21 -2.24 4.48
C GLU A 30 12.59 -3.72 4.68
N LYS A 31 13.03 -4.10 5.89
CA LYS A 31 13.44 -5.47 6.24
C LYS A 31 12.35 -6.28 6.93
N CYS A 32 11.17 -5.69 7.18
CA CYS A 32 10.07 -6.42 7.80
C CYS A 32 9.51 -7.49 6.86
N ASP A 33 9.00 -8.56 7.46
CA ASP A 33 8.20 -9.56 6.75
C ASP A 33 6.72 -9.17 6.82
N TYR A 34 6.04 -9.26 5.68
CA TYR A 34 4.64 -8.83 5.53
C TYR A 34 3.75 -10.01 5.15
N ARG A 35 2.66 -10.18 5.89
CA ARG A 35 1.65 -11.20 5.61
C ARG A 35 0.25 -10.59 5.65
N LEU A 36 -0.46 -10.63 4.52
CA LEU A 36 -1.88 -10.31 4.50
C LEU A 36 -2.65 -11.43 5.20
N LEU A 37 -3.38 -11.10 6.27
CA LEU A 37 -4.23 -12.03 7.00
C LEU A 37 -5.57 -12.18 6.28
N ASP A 38 -6.23 -11.05 6.04
CA ASP A 38 -7.52 -10.96 5.39
C ASP A 38 -7.77 -9.55 4.83
N ALA A 39 -8.83 -9.43 4.04
CA ALA A 39 -9.37 -8.18 3.58
C ALA A 39 -10.88 -8.14 3.87
N THR A 40 -11.34 -7.07 4.52
CA THR A 40 -12.73 -6.90 4.96
C THR A 40 -13.32 -5.59 4.46
N ASN A 41 -14.65 -5.45 4.54
CA ASN A 41 -15.37 -4.22 4.14
C ASN A 41 -15.05 -3.75 2.72
N ILE A 42 -14.91 -4.69 1.78
CA ILE A 42 -14.57 -4.38 0.40
C ILE A 42 -15.79 -3.78 -0.31
N SER A 43 -15.64 -2.58 -0.87
CA SER A 43 -16.70 -1.91 -1.63
C SER A 43 -16.17 -1.20 -2.88
N VAL A 44 -16.98 -1.21 -3.94
CA VAL A 44 -16.71 -0.55 -5.22
C VAL A 44 -17.85 0.42 -5.52
N ALA A 45 -17.54 1.69 -5.77
CA ALA A 45 -18.52 2.76 -5.96
C ALA A 45 -19.55 2.85 -4.80
N GLY A 46 -19.13 2.48 -3.59
CA GLY A 46 -20.00 2.44 -2.40
C GLY A 46 -20.89 1.19 -2.28
N THR A 47 -20.81 0.25 -3.22
CA THR A 47 -21.52 -1.03 -3.17
C THR A 47 -20.60 -2.13 -2.64
N ASP A 48 -21.06 -2.88 -1.65
CA ASP A 48 -20.33 -4.03 -1.09
C ASP A 48 -20.08 -5.09 -2.17
N ILE A 49 -18.84 -5.57 -2.28
CA ILE A 49 -18.44 -6.57 -3.28
C ILE A 49 -19.26 -7.86 -3.19
N GLN A 50 -19.69 -8.25 -1.99
CA GLN A 50 -20.48 -9.47 -1.78
C GLN A 50 -21.84 -9.38 -2.47
N LYS A 51 -22.40 -8.17 -2.60
CA LYS A 51 -23.66 -7.93 -3.33
C LYS A 51 -23.47 -7.95 -4.85
N LEU A 52 -22.23 -7.83 -5.31
CA LEU A 52 -21.85 -7.82 -6.73
C LEU A 52 -21.50 -9.22 -7.24
N ILE A 53 -21.13 -10.11 -6.34
CA ILE A 53 -20.84 -11.51 -6.65
C ILE A 53 -22.17 -12.25 -6.80
N LYS A 54 -22.45 -12.75 -8.02
CA LYS A 54 -23.56 -13.65 -8.33
C LYS A 54 -22.98 -14.97 -8.84
N GLY A 55 -22.95 -15.98 -7.97
CA GLY A 55 -22.25 -17.24 -8.26
C GLY A 55 -20.74 -17.01 -8.40
N ASN A 56 -20.16 -17.38 -9.55
CA ASN A 56 -18.73 -17.22 -9.85
C ASN A 56 -18.40 -15.94 -10.63
N ASN A 57 -19.37 -15.05 -10.86
CA ASN A 57 -19.19 -13.83 -11.64
C ASN A 57 -19.41 -12.57 -10.80
N ILE A 58 -18.66 -11.52 -11.12
CA ILE A 58 -18.89 -10.16 -10.61
C ILE A 58 -19.75 -9.41 -11.62
N ASP A 59 -21.00 -9.10 -11.25
CA ASP A 59 -21.92 -8.33 -12.10
C ASP A 59 -21.85 -6.84 -11.75
N LEU A 60 -21.07 -6.12 -12.54
CA LEU A 60 -20.90 -4.66 -12.43
C LEU A 60 -21.88 -3.89 -13.33
N THR A 61 -22.55 -4.57 -14.26
CA THR A 61 -23.25 -3.93 -15.38
C THR A 61 -24.56 -3.24 -14.98
N GLY A 62 -25.16 -3.68 -13.88
CA GLY A 62 -26.43 -3.15 -13.38
C GLY A 62 -26.34 -2.06 -12.31
N LEU A 63 -25.14 -1.54 -12.00
CA LEU A 63 -24.94 -0.62 -10.86
C LEU A 63 -25.06 0.86 -11.28
N PRO A 64 -26.09 1.60 -10.82
CA PRO A 64 -26.20 3.04 -11.10
C PRO A 64 -25.02 3.83 -10.53
N SER A 65 -24.49 3.42 -9.36
CA SER A 65 -23.32 4.01 -8.72
C SER A 65 -22.08 3.89 -9.60
N LEU A 66 -21.92 2.78 -10.31
CA LEU A 66 -20.81 2.57 -11.22
C LEU A 66 -20.96 3.43 -12.47
N ALA A 67 -22.16 3.52 -13.06
CA ALA A 67 -22.43 4.41 -14.19
C ALA A 67 -22.11 5.88 -13.86
N LEU A 68 -22.56 6.37 -12.70
CA LEU A 68 -22.19 7.69 -12.19
C LEU A 68 -20.68 7.82 -11.94
N GLY A 69 -20.03 6.76 -11.47
CA GLY A 69 -18.58 6.71 -11.30
C GLY A 69 -17.83 6.82 -12.62
N TYR A 70 -18.29 6.14 -13.67
CA TYR A 70 -17.73 6.28 -15.03
C TYR A 70 -17.89 7.70 -15.57
N LEU A 71 -19.06 8.32 -15.40
CA LEU A 71 -19.32 9.70 -15.82
C LEU A 71 -18.40 10.71 -15.11
N ARG A 72 -18.20 10.52 -13.80
CA ARG A 72 -17.34 11.39 -12.98
C ARG A 72 -15.86 11.05 -13.08
N LYS A 73 -15.51 9.95 -13.76
CA LYS A 73 -14.15 9.37 -13.77
C LYS A 73 -13.62 9.05 -12.36
N ASP A 74 -14.55 8.69 -11.47
CA ASP A 74 -14.30 8.43 -10.05
C ASP A 74 -15.07 7.21 -9.58
N ILE A 75 -14.36 6.09 -9.49
CA ILE A 75 -14.89 4.81 -9.03
C ILE A 75 -14.09 4.41 -7.78
N PRO A 76 -14.56 4.78 -6.57
CA PRO A 76 -13.84 4.50 -5.34
C PRO A 76 -13.90 3.00 -5.00
N LEU A 77 -12.74 2.40 -4.79
CA LEU A 77 -12.55 1.11 -4.14
C LEU A 77 -12.11 1.36 -2.70
N ARG A 78 -12.81 0.75 -1.74
CA ARG A 78 -12.43 0.76 -0.32
C ARG A 78 -12.30 -0.64 0.21
N ALA A 79 -11.33 -0.87 1.08
CA ALA A 79 -11.14 -2.13 1.79
C ALA A 79 -10.36 -1.90 3.08
N ASN A 80 -10.55 -2.76 4.08
CA ASN A 80 -9.71 -2.85 5.26
C ASN A 80 -8.79 -4.05 5.10
N LEU A 81 -7.49 -3.82 4.99
CA LEU A 81 -6.47 -4.86 4.87
C LEU A 81 -5.89 -5.13 6.25
N ASN A 82 -6.00 -6.36 6.75
CA ASN A 82 -5.40 -6.74 8.02
C ASN A 82 -4.04 -7.38 7.74
N LEU A 83 -2.96 -6.66 8.03
CA LEU A 83 -1.60 -7.12 7.83
C LEU A 83 -1.01 -7.64 9.14
N GLU A 84 -0.22 -8.69 9.06
CA GLU A 84 0.73 -9.08 10.10
C GLU A 84 2.12 -8.69 9.61
N ILE A 85 2.83 -7.90 10.43
CA ILE A 85 4.15 -7.37 10.10
C ILE A 85 5.13 -7.83 11.18
N SER A 86 6.16 -8.57 10.78
CA SER A 86 7.23 -9.03 11.66
C SER A 86 8.48 -8.18 11.43
N ASN A 87 9.09 -7.68 12.50
CA ASN A 87 10.35 -6.94 12.44
C ASN A 87 11.50 -7.83 12.89
N PRO A 88 12.27 -8.44 11.98
CA PRO A 88 13.40 -9.29 12.33
C PRO A 88 14.63 -8.49 12.77
N SER A 89 14.60 -7.16 12.67
CA SER A 89 15.74 -6.32 13.01
C SER A 89 15.80 -6.01 14.52
N ASN A 90 16.96 -5.52 14.96
CA ASN A 90 17.18 -5.03 16.33
C ASN A 90 16.80 -3.54 16.50
N THR A 91 16.15 -2.94 15.50
CA THR A 91 15.79 -1.52 15.47
C THR A 91 14.29 -1.38 15.33
N LEU A 92 13.69 -0.39 15.98
CA LEU A 92 12.28 -0.05 15.80
C LEU A 92 11.98 0.18 14.31
N ALA A 93 10.97 -0.49 13.76
CA ALA A 93 10.43 -0.19 12.44
C ALA A 93 9.20 0.72 12.59
N ALA A 94 9.25 1.94 12.06
CA ALA A 94 8.15 2.88 12.23
C ALA A 94 7.98 3.82 11.04
N ILE A 95 6.73 4.21 10.79
CA ILE A 95 6.32 5.10 9.71
C ILE A 95 5.09 5.89 10.16
N ASN A 96 5.01 7.18 9.80
CA ASN A 96 3.88 8.03 10.20
C ASN A 96 2.77 8.03 9.16
N ASN A 97 3.17 8.13 7.90
CA ASN A 97 2.28 8.07 6.75
C ASN A 97 3.08 7.62 5.52
N PHE A 98 2.35 7.21 4.49
CA PHE A 98 2.95 6.79 3.25
C PHE A 98 1.99 6.94 2.08
N ASP A 99 2.56 7.18 0.91
CA ASP A 99 1.85 6.92 -0.34
C ASP A 99 2.01 5.46 -0.72
N TYR A 100 1.00 4.88 -1.35
CA TYR A 100 1.08 3.55 -1.92
C TYR A 100 0.72 3.53 -3.41
N ILE A 101 1.29 2.55 -4.11
CA ILE A 101 0.90 2.16 -5.46
C ILE A 101 0.78 0.65 -5.48
N ILE A 102 -0.36 0.13 -5.95
CA ILE A 102 -0.59 -1.28 -6.15
C ILE A 102 -0.52 -1.55 -7.65
N LEU A 103 0.28 -2.55 -8.01
CA LEU A 103 0.46 -2.99 -9.38
C LEU A 103 0.04 -4.45 -9.52
N ILE A 104 -0.59 -4.79 -10.64
CA ILE A 104 -0.75 -6.18 -11.10
C ILE A 104 0.02 -6.30 -12.41
N ASN A 105 0.92 -7.28 -12.50
CA ASN A 105 1.77 -7.48 -13.68
C ASN A 105 2.48 -6.20 -14.13
N LYS A 106 2.96 -5.39 -13.17
CA LYS A 106 3.59 -4.08 -13.35
C LYS A 106 2.66 -2.95 -13.80
N GLN A 107 1.38 -3.19 -13.98
CA GLN A 107 0.40 -2.16 -14.29
C GLN A 107 -0.26 -1.61 -13.04
N GLU A 108 -0.30 -0.29 -12.91
CA GLU A 108 -0.91 0.40 -11.78
C GLU A 108 -2.42 0.23 -11.78
N ILE A 109 -2.93 -0.36 -10.70
CA ILE A 109 -4.36 -0.59 -10.51
C ILE A 109 -4.96 0.35 -9.46
N ALA A 110 -4.14 0.84 -8.54
CA ALA A 110 -4.56 1.68 -7.43
C ALA A 110 -3.38 2.48 -6.87
N ASN A 111 -3.67 3.68 -6.38
CA ASN A 111 -2.73 4.48 -5.60
C ASN A 111 -3.50 5.31 -4.57
N GLY A 112 -2.79 5.79 -3.57
CA GLY A 112 -3.37 6.65 -2.55
C GLY A 112 -2.37 6.97 -1.44
N THR A 113 -2.89 7.53 -0.36
CA THR A 113 -2.11 7.89 0.83
C THR A 113 -2.77 7.27 2.06
N VAL A 114 -1.95 6.72 2.95
CA VAL A 114 -2.36 6.24 4.27
C VAL A 114 -1.74 7.16 5.31
N ASP A 115 -2.59 7.88 6.04
CA ASP A 115 -2.19 8.75 7.14
C ASP A 115 -2.38 8.01 8.48
N GLN A 116 -1.59 6.96 8.67
CA GLN A 116 -1.64 6.12 9.86
C GLN A 116 -0.23 5.79 10.33
N ARG A 117 0.05 6.10 11.60
CA ARG A 117 1.30 5.71 12.23
C ARG A 117 1.32 4.21 12.46
N VAL A 118 2.37 3.55 11.98
CA VAL A 118 2.66 2.14 12.19
C VAL A 118 4.01 2.02 12.89
N SER A 119 4.07 1.16 13.90
CA SER A 119 5.25 0.97 14.75
C SER A 119 5.35 -0.51 15.11
N ILE A 120 6.47 -1.15 14.81
CA ILE A 120 6.77 -2.55 15.11
C ILE A 120 8.10 -2.59 15.85
N GLU A 121 8.03 -2.91 17.14
CA GLU A 121 9.21 -3.03 18.00
C GLU A 121 10.19 -4.09 17.48
N ALA A 122 11.46 -3.95 17.88
CA ALA A 122 12.51 -4.88 17.46
C ALA A 122 12.18 -6.34 17.86
N GLY A 123 12.29 -7.26 16.90
CA GLY A 123 11.99 -8.69 17.11
C GLY A 123 10.51 -9.00 17.36
N GLN A 124 9.60 -8.05 17.15
CA GLN A 124 8.16 -8.23 17.41
C GLN A 124 7.36 -8.40 16.13
N THR A 125 6.19 -9.00 16.28
CA THR A 125 5.17 -9.12 15.24
C THR A 125 3.93 -8.34 15.66
N THR A 126 3.40 -7.50 14.78
CA THR A 126 2.23 -6.65 15.06
C THR A 126 1.18 -6.79 13.96
N ARG A 127 -0.10 -6.79 14.35
CA ARG A 127 -1.22 -6.71 13.41
C ARG A 127 -1.56 -5.26 13.13
N VAL A 128 -1.60 -4.88 11.85
CA VAL A 128 -1.78 -3.52 11.39
C VAL A 128 -2.96 -3.50 10.41
N PRO A 129 -4.11 -2.92 10.81
CA PRO A 129 -5.18 -2.64 9.88
C PRO A 129 -4.74 -1.47 8.99
N VAL A 130 -4.90 -1.61 7.68
CA VAL A 130 -4.63 -0.55 6.68
C VAL A 130 -5.90 -0.31 5.89
N GLN A 131 -6.41 0.92 5.97
CA GLN A 131 -7.56 1.31 5.18
C GLN A 131 -7.12 1.72 3.76
N LEU A 132 -7.57 0.95 2.77
CA LEU A 132 -7.40 1.25 1.36
C LEU A 132 -8.55 2.16 0.90
N ASN A 133 -8.23 3.25 0.22
CA ASN A 133 -9.21 4.12 -0.43
C ASN A 133 -8.60 4.69 -1.72
N THR A 134 -8.98 4.11 -2.86
CA THR A 134 -8.36 4.39 -4.17
C THR A 134 -9.41 4.55 -5.25
N ASN A 135 -9.14 5.35 -6.27
CA ASN A 135 -9.97 5.43 -7.48
C ASN A 135 -9.47 4.42 -8.52
N ILE A 136 -10.32 3.46 -8.89
CA ILE A 136 -10.00 2.41 -9.87
C ILE A 136 -10.52 2.70 -11.29
N TYR A 137 -11.05 3.90 -11.55
CA TYR A 137 -11.60 4.26 -12.86
C TYR A 137 -10.61 4.01 -14.01
N LYS A 138 -9.35 4.48 -13.86
CA LYS A 138 -8.31 4.34 -14.89
C LYS A 138 -8.06 2.88 -15.26
N PHE A 139 -8.15 2.00 -14.26
CA PHE A 139 -7.98 0.58 -14.42
C PHE A 139 -9.18 -0.08 -15.12
N LEU A 140 -10.41 0.33 -14.80
CA LEU A 140 -11.61 -0.25 -15.41
C LEU A 140 -11.80 0.15 -16.88
N VAL A 141 -11.23 1.28 -17.31
CA VAL A 141 -11.25 1.71 -18.72
C VAL A 141 -10.04 1.20 -19.50
N ASP A 142 -9.04 0.62 -18.83
CA ASP A 142 -7.89 0.02 -19.49
C ASP A 142 -8.23 -1.44 -19.87
N GLY A 143 -8.50 -1.63 -21.16
CA GLY A 143 -8.88 -2.93 -21.71
C GLY A 143 -7.82 -4.02 -21.51
N THR A 144 -6.54 -3.65 -21.40
CA THR A 144 -5.42 -4.59 -21.23
C THR A 144 -5.45 -5.18 -19.82
N VAL A 145 -5.64 -4.35 -18.79
CA VAL A 145 -5.68 -4.85 -17.41
C VAL A 145 -6.92 -5.70 -17.16
N MET A 146 -8.05 -5.30 -17.75
CA MET A 146 -9.27 -6.07 -17.70
C MET A 146 -9.14 -7.44 -18.39
N SER A 147 -8.43 -7.52 -19.52
CA SER A 147 -8.17 -8.81 -20.15
C SER A 147 -7.27 -9.69 -19.29
N ASP A 148 -6.20 -9.13 -18.71
CA ASP A 148 -5.25 -9.86 -17.87
C ASP A 148 -5.92 -10.51 -16.66
N ILE A 149 -6.80 -9.77 -15.97
CA ILE A 149 -7.56 -10.27 -14.83
C ILE A 149 -8.58 -11.31 -15.26
N THR A 150 -9.30 -11.05 -16.34
CA THR A 150 -10.29 -12.00 -16.88
C THR A 150 -9.63 -13.32 -17.24
N GLU A 151 -8.45 -13.28 -17.85
CA GLU A 151 -7.69 -14.46 -18.21
C GLU A 151 -7.13 -15.19 -16.98
N PHE A 152 -6.64 -14.45 -15.97
CA PHE A 152 -6.22 -15.02 -14.69
C PHE A 152 -7.35 -15.76 -13.97
N LEU A 153 -8.56 -15.18 -13.96
CA LEU A 153 -9.74 -15.82 -13.37
C LEU A 153 -10.20 -17.05 -14.17
N LYS A 154 -10.20 -16.99 -15.50
CA LYS A 154 -10.55 -18.13 -16.37
C LYS A 154 -9.60 -19.31 -16.21
N ALA A 155 -8.30 -19.03 -16.01
CA ALA A 155 -7.28 -20.05 -15.80
C ALA A 155 -7.58 -20.95 -14.58
N ASN A 156 -8.22 -20.41 -13.54
CA ASN A 156 -8.70 -21.20 -12.40
C ASN A 156 -9.70 -22.29 -12.81
N SER A 157 -10.60 -21.99 -13.75
CA SER A 157 -11.63 -22.93 -14.20
C SER A 157 -11.17 -23.91 -15.28
N SER A 158 -10.11 -23.60 -16.03
CA SER A 158 -9.62 -24.43 -17.15
C SER A 158 -8.52 -25.43 -16.76
N GLY A 159 -8.09 -25.45 -15.50
CA GLY A 159 -6.99 -26.31 -15.02
C GLY A 159 -5.59 -25.87 -15.47
N THR A 160 -5.49 -24.75 -16.22
CA THR A 160 -4.21 -24.16 -16.61
C THR A 160 -3.75 -23.20 -15.51
N GLU A 161 -2.56 -23.42 -14.95
CA GLU A 161 -2.04 -22.51 -13.94
C GLU A 161 -1.59 -21.19 -14.57
N LYS A 162 -2.11 -20.07 -14.09
CA LYS A 162 -1.62 -18.74 -14.42
C LYS A 162 -1.06 -18.09 -13.16
N LYS A 163 0.17 -17.61 -13.25
CA LYS A 163 0.82 -16.83 -12.19
C LYS A 163 0.67 -15.35 -12.50
N GLY A 164 0.34 -14.56 -11.48
CA GLY A 164 0.29 -13.11 -11.54
C GLY A 164 1.21 -12.53 -10.47
N MET A 165 1.80 -11.37 -10.76
CA MET A 165 2.59 -10.63 -9.78
C MET A 165 1.77 -9.48 -9.24
N VAL A 166 1.56 -9.45 -7.92
CA VAL A 166 1.04 -8.28 -7.21
C VAL A 166 2.21 -7.56 -6.56
N THR A 167 2.41 -6.29 -6.91
CA THR A 167 3.45 -5.45 -6.32
C THR A 167 2.81 -4.33 -5.53
N LEU A 168 3.20 -4.19 -4.26
CA LEU A 168 2.89 -3.04 -3.43
C LEU A 168 4.14 -2.16 -3.33
N LYS A 169 4.04 -0.91 -3.79
CA LYS A 169 5.07 0.11 -3.59
C LYS A 169 4.61 1.06 -2.50
N ILE A 170 5.46 1.31 -1.52
CA ILE A 170 5.22 2.20 -0.38
C ILE A 170 6.27 3.31 -0.40
N ARG A 171 5.84 4.57 -0.38
CA ARG A 171 6.72 5.73 -0.21
C ARG A 171 6.48 6.37 1.14
N PRO A 172 7.36 6.14 2.13
CA PRO A 172 7.24 6.77 3.44
C PRO A 172 7.37 8.28 3.39
N SER A 173 6.89 8.93 4.45
CA SER A 173 7.34 10.29 4.78
C SER A 173 7.94 10.38 6.18
N ILE A 174 8.93 11.27 6.32
CA ILE A 174 9.64 11.57 7.56
C ILE A 174 9.39 13.02 7.98
N MET A 175 9.48 13.29 9.28
CA MET A 175 9.39 14.64 9.81
C MET A 175 10.77 15.30 9.80
N VAL A 176 10.90 16.44 9.10
CA VAL A 176 12.13 17.25 8.99
C VAL A 176 11.77 18.70 9.28
N GLY A 177 12.34 19.27 10.34
CA GLY A 177 12.13 20.69 10.69
C GLY A 177 10.67 21.09 10.93
N GLY A 178 9.82 20.15 11.39
CA GLY A 178 8.38 20.36 11.59
C GLY A 178 7.50 20.13 10.35
N GLY A 179 8.11 19.91 9.19
CA GLY A 179 7.42 19.54 7.95
C GLY A 179 7.51 18.04 7.65
N LEU A 180 6.57 17.54 6.84
CA LEU A 180 6.58 16.16 6.35
C LEU A 180 7.29 16.11 4.99
N VAL A 181 8.33 15.28 4.87
CA VAL A 181 9.15 15.13 3.66
C VAL A 181 9.09 13.68 3.18
N LYS A 182 8.82 13.48 1.89
CA LYS A 182 8.77 12.15 1.29
C LYS A 182 10.16 11.53 1.20
N TYR A 183 10.25 10.24 1.51
CA TYR A 183 11.45 9.46 1.30
C TYR A 183 11.77 9.37 -0.21
N PRO A 184 13.05 9.45 -0.61
CA PRO A 184 13.43 9.56 -2.03
C PRO A 184 13.18 8.27 -2.86
N GLY A 185 12.74 7.18 -2.24
CA GLY A 185 12.50 5.89 -2.89
C GLY A 185 11.18 5.24 -2.51
N TYR A 186 10.90 4.09 -3.14
CA TYR A 186 9.81 3.20 -2.77
C TYR A 186 10.35 1.92 -2.14
N ILE A 187 9.73 1.50 -1.05
CA ILE A 187 9.79 0.12 -0.56
C ILE A 187 8.90 -0.70 -1.49
N THR A 188 9.43 -1.76 -2.09
CA THR A 188 8.68 -2.61 -3.05
C THR A 188 8.49 -3.99 -2.45
N ILE A 189 7.25 -4.42 -2.37
CA ILE A 189 6.86 -5.74 -1.86
C ILE A 189 6.20 -6.48 -3.01
N ASP A 190 6.87 -7.52 -3.50
CA ASP A 190 6.40 -8.37 -4.59
C ASP A 190 5.79 -9.66 -4.04
N LYS A 191 4.60 -10.03 -4.54
CA LYS A 191 3.92 -11.27 -4.20
C LYS A 191 3.44 -11.96 -5.47
N GLU A 192 3.99 -13.14 -5.74
CA GLU A 192 3.44 -14.03 -6.76
C GLU A 192 2.14 -14.66 -6.24
N ILE A 193 1.08 -14.60 -7.04
CA ILE A 193 -0.22 -15.21 -6.79
C ILE A 193 -0.49 -16.21 -7.92
N SER A 194 -0.91 -17.43 -7.56
CA SER A 194 -1.32 -18.45 -8.52
C SER A 194 -2.83 -18.44 -8.70
N SER A 195 -3.33 -18.69 -9.91
CA SER A 195 -4.76 -18.85 -10.18
C SER A 195 -5.39 -20.01 -9.39
N LYS A 196 -4.57 -20.93 -8.88
CA LYS A 196 -4.97 -22.06 -8.03
C LYS A 196 -5.23 -21.70 -6.56
N ILE A 197 -4.92 -20.47 -6.13
CA ILE A 197 -5.14 -20.03 -4.73
C ILE A 197 -6.63 -19.92 -4.35
N LEU A 198 -7.52 -19.94 -5.35
CA LEU A 198 -8.97 -19.84 -5.21
C LEU A 198 -9.67 -21.22 -5.18
N LEU A 199 -8.92 -22.32 -5.01
CA LEU A 199 -9.41 -23.70 -4.89
C LEU A 199 -9.42 -24.17 -3.43
#